data_AF-A0A7S3G7C6-F1
#
_entry.id   AF-A0A7S3G7C6-F1
#
_cell.length_a   1.000
_cell.length_b   1.000
_cell.length_c   1.000
_cell.angle_alpha   90.00
_cell.angle_beta   90.00
_cell.angle_gamma   90.00
#
_symmetry.space_group_name_H-M   'P 1'
#
loop_
_entity.id
_entity.type
_entity.pdbx_description
1 polymer ?
#
loop_
_entity_poly.entity_id
_entity_poly.type
_entity_poly.pdbx_seq_one_letter_code
_entity_poly.pdbx_strand_id
1 'polypeptide(L)'
;RVWKERNTCSTLRYSLQDEEYDPRRPNDYDIVLQEREDERNQRRLEEALRRRREEERRMREERERELARAAAQQDEDATEKRKRAVSTSAEEVMKRRAAMSRRSGPPPSTQESALSSAAGSGEATPSQKSAKSIAQKMMAKMGWKEGHGLGKKEQGITAPIELRKTNRDRGVIVKPPSAPRVVVLRNMVAAGDVDHNLNREVEQECNDQFGKVESLLIYEVPESLPVPEEEKVRIFVKFEEPDSAKKAIQGLNGRFFGGRQVRAGYFDEKRLDNFDLLPRADDMM
;
A
#
# COMPACT_ATOMS: atom_id res chain seq x y z
N ARG A 1 32.97 54.48 -16.00
CA ARG A 1 33.10 54.23 -14.55
C ARG A 1 31.77 53.68 -14.05
N VAL A 2 31.55 52.36 -14.07
CA VAL A 2 30.36 51.75 -13.45
C VAL A 2 30.78 50.37 -12.94
N TRP A 3 30.95 50.25 -11.63
CA TRP A 3 31.04 48.98 -10.90
C TRP A 3 30.08 49.12 -9.71
N LYS A 4 29.01 48.32 -9.71
CA LYS A 4 28.73 47.21 -8.76
C LYS A 4 28.18 47.67 -7.42
N GLU A 5 26.98 47.18 -7.10
CA GLU A 5 26.76 46.53 -5.82
C GLU A 5 25.65 45.47 -5.97
N ARG A 6 26.08 44.21 -5.89
CA ARG A 6 25.22 43.05 -5.79
C ARG A 6 25.05 42.74 -4.30
N ASN A 7 23.81 42.46 -3.93
CA ASN A 7 23.37 41.42 -3.01
C ASN A 7 24.40 40.89 -2.02
N THR A 8 24.15 41.23 -0.76
CA THR A 8 24.71 40.66 0.45
C THR A 8 24.60 39.13 0.44
N CYS A 9 25.69 38.47 0.08
CA CYS A 9 25.94 37.08 0.44
C CYS A 9 26.46 37.09 1.89
N SER A 10 25.65 36.64 2.85
CA SER A 10 26.12 36.43 4.22
C SER A 10 27.00 35.18 4.24
N THR A 11 28.27 35.37 3.90
CA THR A 11 29.32 34.40 4.17
C THR A 11 29.34 34.17 5.68
N LEU A 12 28.82 33.03 6.14
CA LEU A 12 29.11 32.50 7.48
C LEU A 12 30.62 32.25 7.53
N ARG A 13 31.35 33.27 8.00
CA ARG A 13 32.71 33.11 8.49
C ARG A 13 32.61 32.14 9.66
N TYR A 14 33.26 31.01 9.53
CA TYR A 14 33.56 30.12 10.65
C TYR A 14 34.26 30.98 11.71
N SER A 15 33.58 31.29 12.82
CA SER A 15 34.21 31.95 13.95
C SER A 15 35.05 30.92 14.68
N LEU A 16 36.35 30.99 14.44
CA LEU A 16 37.41 30.19 15.07
C LEU A 16 37.62 30.67 16.53
N GLN A 17 36.56 30.76 17.32
CA GLN A 17 36.58 31.41 18.64
C GLN A 17 36.18 30.56 19.84
N ASP A 18 35.78 29.30 19.68
CA ASP A 18 35.42 28.45 20.85
C ASP A 18 36.08 27.05 20.80
N GLU A 19 37.35 26.95 20.43
CA GLU A 19 38.16 25.81 20.87
C GLU A 19 39.16 26.29 21.93
N GLU A 20 38.62 26.53 23.12
CA GLU A 20 39.39 26.77 24.33
C GLU A 20 40.15 25.48 24.67
N TYR A 21 41.49 25.56 24.67
CA TYR A 21 42.37 24.43 25.00
C TYR A 21 42.07 23.94 26.42
N ASP A 22 41.47 22.76 26.55
CA ASP A 22 41.21 22.12 27.84
C ASP A 22 42.36 21.14 28.20
N PRO A 23 43.31 21.53 29.06
CA PRO A 23 44.45 20.69 29.44
C PRO A 23 44.07 19.42 30.22
N ARG A 24 42.77 19.20 30.49
CA ARG A 24 42.24 17.95 31.07
C ARG A 24 41.79 16.93 30.03
N ARG A 25 41.63 17.31 28.76
CA ARG A 25 41.46 16.36 27.64
C ARG A 25 42.86 16.01 27.14
N PRO A 26 43.35 14.77 27.36
CA PRO A 26 44.67 14.36 26.87
C PRO A 26 44.76 14.62 25.36
N ASN A 27 45.92 15.11 24.88
CA ASN A 27 46.14 15.43 23.45
C ASN A 27 45.74 14.26 22.55
N ASP A 28 44.53 14.29 22.00
CA ASP A 28 43.99 13.14 21.29
C ASP A 28 44.18 13.31 19.78
N TYR A 29 45.43 13.20 19.35
CA TYR A 29 45.81 13.17 17.94
C TYR A 29 45.16 11.96 17.21
N ASP A 30 44.81 10.92 17.97
CA ASP A 30 44.14 9.72 17.49
C ASP A 30 42.67 9.99 17.15
N ILE A 31 41.95 10.82 17.91
CA ILE A 31 40.58 11.26 17.55
C ILE A 31 40.56 12.00 16.20
N VAL A 32 41.51 12.91 15.94
CA VAL A 32 41.56 13.67 14.67
C VAL A 32 41.88 12.76 13.48
N LEU A 33 42.71 11.74 13.68
CA LEU A 33 43.00 10.72 12.67
C LEU A 33 41.77 9.86 12.39
N GLN A 34 41.06 9.46 13.44
CA GLN A 34 39.87 8.61 13.36
C GLN A 34 38.71 9.34 12.68
N GLU A 35 38.44 10.61 13.01
CA GLU A 35 37.43 11.42 12.33
C GLU A 35 37.70 11.56 10.83
N ARG A 36 38.95 11.82 10.42
CA ARG A 36 39.30 11.88 8.99
C ARG A 36 39.15 10.54 8.28
N GLU A 37 39.38 9.44 8.99
CA GLU A 37 39.19 8.11 8.44
C GLU A 37 37.70 7.76 8.31
N ASP A 38 36.90 8.10 9.31
CA ASP A 38 35.46 7.94 9.30
C ASP A 38 34.80 8.80 8.22
N GLU A 39 35.23 10.05 8.04
CA GLU A 39 34.76 10.91 6.94
C GLU A 39 35.10 10.31 5.57
N ARG A 40 36.31 9.75 5.38
CA ARG A 40 36.68 9.07 4.13
C ARG A 40 35.85 7.80 3.92
N ASN A 41 35.62 7.03 4.97
CA ASN A 41 34.83 5.80 4.91
C ASN A 41 33.36 6.11 4.65
N GLN A 42 32.82 7.16 5.26
CA GLN A 42 31.46 7.63 5.07
C GLN A 42 31.24 8.13 3.64
N ARG A 43 32.18 8.93 3.10
CA ARG A 43 32.15 9.35 1.69
C ARG A 43 32.22 8.18 0.71
N ARG A 44 33.08 7.19 0.97
CA ARG A 44 33.18 5.96 0.16
C ARG A 44 31.87 5.16 0.19
N LEU A 45 31.26 5.04 1.36
CA LEU A 45 30.00 4.33 1.54
C LEU A 45 28.85 5.06 0.83
N GLU A 46 28.80 6.38 0.95
CA GLU A 46 27.81 7.23 0.29
C GLU A 46 27.92 7.18 -1.23
N GLU A 47 29.14 7.25 -1.78
CA GLU A 47 29.40 7.06 -3.22
C GLU A 47 29.02 5.65 -3.69
N ALA A 48 29.33 4.61 -2.91
CA ALA A 48 28.95 3.24 -3.22
C ALA A 48 27.42 3.05 -3.24
N LEU A 49 26.70 3.64 -2.28
CA LEU A 49 25.24 3.62 -2.24
C LEU A 49 24.63 4.38 -3.41
N ARG A 50 25.19 5.55 -3.76
CA ARG A 50 24.77 6.32 -4.93
C ARG A 50 24.97 5.52 -6.22
N ARG A 51 26.14 4.90 -6.39
CA ARG A 51 26.44 4.04 -7.55
C ARG A 51 25.47 2.86 -7.62
N ARG A 52 25.21 2.19 -6.50
CA ARG A 52 24.25 1.08 -6.43
C ARG A 52 22.82 1.51 -6.83
N ARG A 53 22.36 2.67 -6.33
CA ARG A 53 21.05 3.23 -6.71
C ARG A 53 20.99 3.58 -8.20
N GLU A 54 22.07 4.12 -8.77
CA GLU A 54 22.16 4.41 -10.21
C GLU A 54 22.18 3.13 -11.07
N GLU A 55 22.89 2.08 -10.63
CA GLU A 55 22.92 0.77 -11.28
C GLU A 55 21.55 0.07 -11.22
N GLU A 56 20.85 0.10 -10.08
CA GLU A 56 19.48 -0.41 -9.94
C GLU A 56 18.49 0.36 -10.83
N ARG A 57 18.62 1.70 -10.94
CA ARG A 57 17.80 2.50 -11.86
C ARG A 57 18.06 2.12 -13.32
N ARG A 58 19.33 1.96 -13.72
CA ARG A 58 19.71 1.53 -15.08
C ARG A 58 19.16 0.14 -15.40
N MET A 59 19.29 -0.80 -14.46
CA MET A 59 18.77 -2.16 -14.63
C MET A 59 17.24 -2.16 -14.75
N ARG A 60 16.55 -1.31 -13.97
CA ARG A 60 15.09 -1.14 -14.06
C ARG A 60 14.67 -0.56 -15.41
N GLU A 61 15.34 0.49 -15.88
CA GLU A 61 15.08 1.09 -17.20
C GLU A 61 15.37 0.10 -18.34
N GLU A 62 16.42 -0.72 -18.22
CA GLU A 62 16.75 -1.75 -19.21
C GLU A 62 15.67 -2.84 -19.26
N ARG A 63 15.24 -3.36 -18.10
CA ARG A 63 14.12 -4.31 -18.00
C ARG A 63 12.83 -3.73 -18.56
N GLU A 64 12.56 -2.45 -18.30
CA GLU A 64 11.37 -1.77 -18.83
C GLU A 64 11.44 -1.62 -20.36
N ARG A 65 12.62 -1.27 -20.91
CA ARG A 65 12.84 -1.23 -22.35
C ARG A 65 12.72 -2.61 -23.00
N GLU A 66 13.23 -3.65 -22.35
CA GLU A 66 13.10 -5.03 -22.83
C GLU A 66 11.62 -5.46 -22.85
N LEU A 67 10.88 -5.19 -21.78
CA LEU A 67 9.43 -5.43 -21.73
C LEU A 67 8.68 -4.64 -22.80
N ALA A 68 9.05 -3.38 -23.06
CA ALA A 68 8.45 -2.57 -24.12
C ALA A 68 8.75 -3.14 -25.52
N ARG A 69 9.97 -3.64 -25.76
CA ARG A 69 10.32 -4.32 -27.01
C ARG A 69 9.54 -5.63 -27.19
N ALA A 70 9.42 -6.43 -26.14
CA ALA A 70 8.64 -7.66 -26.17
C ALA A 70 7.14 -7.39 -26.41
N ALA A 71 6.59 -6.34 -25.80
CA ALA A 71 5.21 -5.92 -26.03
C ALA A 71 5.00 -5.45 -27.49
N ALA A 72 5.93 -4.68 -28.06
CA ALA A 72 5.85 -4.24 -29.45
C ALA A 72 5.90 -5.43 -30.44
N GLN A 73 6.75 -6.43 -30.16
CA GLN A 73 6.77 -7.68 -30.96
C GLN A 73 5.45 -8.44 -30.86
N GLN A 74 4.83 -8.51 -29.68
CA GLN A 74 3.53 -9.17 -29.53
C GLN A 74 2.41 -8.44 -30.30
N ASP A 75 2.42 -7.11 -30.34
CA ASP A 75 1.46 -6.33 -31.11
C ASP A 75 1.65 -6.50 -32.62
N GLU A 76 2.90 -6.54 -33.12
CA GLU A 76 3.18 -6.87 -34.52
C GLU A 76 2.75 -8.29 -34.90
N ASP A 77 3.07 -9.29 -34.07
CA ASP A 77 2.64 -10.66 -34.29
C ASP A 77 1.11 -10.81 -34.27
N ALA A 78 0.44 -10.10 -33.34
CA ALA A 78 -1.02 -10.09 -33.24
C ALA A 78 -1.67 -9.42 -34.46
N THR A 79 -1.11 -8.32 -34.95
CA THR A 79 -1.60 -7.63 -36.16
C THR A 79 -1.37 -8.46 -37.41
N GLU A 80 -0.22 -9.11 -37.58
CA GLU A 80 0.04 -10.05 -38.69
C GLU A 80 -0.90 -11.27 -38.63
N LYS A 81 -1.11 -11.85 -37.45
CA LYS A 81 -2.07 -12.95 -37.27
C LYS A 81 -3.49 -12.52 -37.64
N ARG A 82 -3.88 -11.29 -37.29
CA ARG A 82 -5.19 -10.72 -37.65
C ARG A 82 -5.31 -10.48 -39.16
N LYS A 83 -4.28 -9.97 -39.83
CA LYS A 83 -4.25 -9.83 -41.30
C LYS A 83 -4.39 -11.18 -42.01
N ARG A 84 -3.64 -12.21 -41.56
CA ARG A 84 -3.74 -13.58 -42.10
C ARG A 84 -5.12 -14.19 -41.90
N ALA A 85 -5.74 -13.99 -40.73
CA ALA A 85 -7.11 -14.46 -40.49
C ALA A 85 -8.14 -13.74 -41.38
N VAL A 86 -7.92 -12.45 -41.68
CA VAL A 86 -8.77 -11.70 -42.62
C VAL A 86 -8.57 -12.17 -44.06
N SER A 87 -7.34 -12.47 -44.49
CA SER A 87 -7.08 -12.96 -45.84
C SER A 87 -7.66 -14.35 -46.10
N THR A 88 -7.54 -15.28 -45.14
CA THR A 88 -8.17 -16.61 -45.27
C THR A 88 -9.69 -16.52 -45.28
N SER A 89 -10.27 -15.65 -44.45
CA SER A 89 -11.71 -15.41 -44.45
C SER A 89 -12.20 -14.80 -45.76
N ALA A 90 -11.45 -13.89 -46.38
CA ALA A 90 -11.82 -13.28 -47.66
C ALA A 90 -11.77 -14.28 -48.83
N GLU A 91 -10.75 -15.14 -48.85
CA GLU A 91 -10.57 -16.17 -49.88
C GLU A 91 -11.63 -17.28 -49.79
N GLU A 92 -11.98 -17.70 -48.57
CA GLU A 92 -13.01 -18.71 -48.30
C GLU A 92 -14.43 -18.19 -48.61
N VAL A 93 -14.71 -16.92 -48.29
CA VAL A 93 -15.97 -16.23 -48.64
C VAL A 93 -16.10 -16.04 -50.15
N MET A 94 -15.02 -15.70 -50.86
CA MET A 94 -15.02 -15.57 -52.32
C MET A 94 -15.25 -16.93 -53.01
N LYS A 95 -14.63 -18.00 -52.51
CA LYS A 95 -14.83 -19.38 -53.01
C LYS A 95 -16.25 -19.89 -52.77
N ARG A 96 -16.84 -19.60 -51.61
CA ARG A 96 -18.26 -19.90 -51.30
C ARG A 96 -19.22 -19.08 -52.19
N ARG A 97 -18.93 -17.81 -52.45
CA ARG A 97 -19.74 -16.96 -53.33
C ARG A 97 -19.69 -17.44 -54.79
N ALA A 98 -18.52 -17.86 -55.27
CA ALA A 98 -18.37 -18.47 -56.59
C ALA A 98 -19.15 -19.80 -56.71
N ALA A 99 -19.17 -20.62 -55.65
CA ALA A 99 -19.93 -21.87 -55.61
C ALA A 99 -21.46 -21.65 -55.54
N MET A 100 -21.91 -20.58 -54.88
CA MET A 100 -23.33 -20.24 -54.73
C MET A 100 -23.90 -19.45 -55.93
N SER A 101 -23.05 -18.86 -56.78
CA SER A 101 -23.46 -18.09 -57.96
C SER A 101 -24.02 -18.95 -59.13
N ARG A 102 -24.27 -20.25 -58.91
CA ARG A 102 -24.91 -21.15 -59.89
C ARG A 102 -26.38 -21.52 -59.57
N ARG A 103 -26.99 -20.96 -58.52
CA ARG A 103 -28.42 -21.15 -58.23
C ARG A 103 -29.09 -19.80 -57.98
N SER A 104 -29.65 -19.23 -59.04
CA SER A 104 -30.59 -18.12 -58.96
C SER A 104 -32.00 -18.65 -58.64
N GLY A 105 -32.60 -18.10 -57.59
CA GLY A 105 -34.01 -18.24 -57.26
C GLY A 105 -34.38 -17.27 -56.14
N PRO A 106 -35.49 -16.52 -56.25
CA PRO A 106 -35.87 -15.52 -55.25
C PRO A 106 -36.47 -16.19 -53.99
N PRO A 107 -36.27 -15.64 -52.77
CA PRO A 107 -36.92 -16.16 -51.58
C PRO A 107 -38.35 -15.59 -51.43
N PRO A 108 -39.30 -16.38 -50.87
CA PRO A 108 -40.68 -15.98 -50.66
C PRO A 108 -40.87 -15.19 -49.36
N SER A 109 -41.90 -14.35 -49.38
CA SER A 109 -42.49 -13.61 -48.25
C SER A 109 -43.30 -14.53 -47.34
N THR A 110 -43.22 -14.35 -46.01
CA THR A 110 -44.35 -14.51 -45.05
C THR A 110 -43.99 -14.12 -43.61
N GLN A 111 -44.68 -13.08 -43.13
CA GLN A 111 -45.41 -12.91 -41.85
C GLN A 111 -44.72 -12.84 -40.47
N GLU A 112 -45.16 -11.81 -39.74
CA GLU A 112 -44.89 -11.40 -38.36
C GLU A 112 -45.40 -12.41 -37.30
N SER A 113 -44.75 -12.47 -36.14
CA SER A 113 -45.44 -12.61 -34.84
C SER A 113 -44.54 -12.36 -33.62
N ALA A 114 -44.93 -11.33 -32.87
CA ALA A 114 -44.96 -11.15 -31.41
C ALA A 114 -43.75 -11.53 -30.52
N LEU A 115 -43.18 -10.48 -29.92
CA LEU A 115 -42.50 -10.46 -28.62
C LEU A 115 -43.55 -10.48 -27.48
N SER A 116 -43.28 -11.23 -26.42
CA SER A 116 -43.90 -10.99 -25.11
C SER A 116 -42.94 -11.28 -23.95
N SER A 117 -42.94 -10.30 -23.04
CA SER A 117 -42.18 -10.16 -21.80
C SER A 117 -42.83 -10.90 -20.64
N ALA A 118 -42.08 -11.23 -19.57
CA ALA A 118 -42.58 -11.12 -18.20
C ALA A 118 -41.47 -11.25 -17.13
N ALA A 119 -41.52 -10.35 -16.16
CA ALA A 119 -40.74 -10.30 -14.92
C ALA A 119 -41.39 -11.15 -13.81
N GLY A 120 -40.62 -11.50 -12.78
CA GLY A 120 -41.13 -12.10 -11.55
C GLY A 120 -40.15 -11.97 -10.39
N SER A 121 -40.51 -11.13 -9.42
CA SER A 121 -39.91 -10.92 -8.10
C SER A 121 -40.23 -12.07 -7.13
N GLY A 122 -39.35 -12.32 -6.17
CA GLY A 122 -39.60 -13.27 -5.08
C GLY A 122 -38.52 -13.20 -3.99
N GLU A 123 -38.94 -12.74 -2.83
CA GLU A 123 -38.23 -12.50 -1.56
C GLU A 123 -37.56 -13.75 -0.97
N ALA A 124 -36.48 -13.57 -0.20
CA ALA A 124 -35.74 -14.64 0.46
C ALA A 124 -35.63 -14.38 1.97
N THR A 125 -35.93 -15.40 2.78
CA THR A 125 -35.14 -15.92 3.93
C THR A 125 -35.99 -16.94 4.73
N PRO A 126 -35.40 -17.76 5.62
CA PRO A 126 -34.18 -18.55 5.45
C PRO A 126 -34.35 -20.00 5.97
N SER A 127 -33.27 -20.79 5.87
CA SER A 127 -33.02 -22.09 6.51
C SER A 127 -33.41 -23.32 5.68
N GLN A 128 -32.41 -23.93 5.05
CA GLN A 128 -32.05 -25.34 5.26
C GLN A 128 -30.75 -25.69 4.50
N LYS A 129 -29.84 -26.35 5.23
CA LYS A 129 -28.62 -27.09 4.83
C LYS A 129 -28.33 -27.12 3.31
N SER A 130 -27.31 -26.37 2.88
CA SER A 130 -27.10 -25.96 1.49
C SER A 130 -26.59 -27.08 0.57
N ALA A 131 -27.50 -27.62 -0.24
CA ALA A 131 -27.11 -28.04 -1.58
C ALA A 131 -26.52 -26.82 -2.31
N LYS A 132 -25.27 -26.93 -2.79
CA LYS A 132 -24.57 -25.84 -3.48
C LYS A 132 -25.48 -25.25 -4.57
N SER A 133 -25.83 -23.97 -4.42
CA SER A 133 -26.69 -23.23 -5.36
C SER A 133 -26.18 -23.39 -6.79
N ILE A 134 -27.08 -23.34 -7.79
CA ILE A 134 -26.71 -23.40 -9.22
C ILE A 134 -25.64 -22.35 -9.53
N ALA A 135 -25.78 -21.15 -8.95
CA ALA A 135 -24.80 -20.09 -9.06
C ALA A 135 -23.43 -20.50 -8.47
N GLN A 136 -23.42 -21.16 -7.30
CA GLN A 136 -22.19 -21.64 -6.66
C GLN A 136 -21.48 -22.72 -7.50
N LYS A 137 -22.23 -23.62 -8.15
CA LYS A 137 -21.67 -24.60 -9.10
C LYS A 137 -21.12 -23.94 -10.36
N MET A 138 -21.81 -22.95 -10.91
CA MET A 138 -21.32 -22.18 -12.07
C MET A 138 -20.07 -21.37 -11.72
N MET A 139 -20.05 -20.69 -10.57
CA MET A 139 -18.90 -19.89 -10.11
C MET A 139 -17.67 -20.76 -9.86
N ALA A 140 -17.83 -21.92 -9.20
CA ALA A 140 -16.74 -22.86 -9.00
C ALA A 140 -16.16 -23.39 -10.33
N LYS A 141 -17.04 -23.68 -11.31
CA LYS A 141 -16.60 -24.08 -12.66
C LYS A 141 -15.82 -22.98 -13.38
N MET A 142 -16.13 -21.73 -13.10
CA MET A 142 -15.43 -20.55 -13.66
C MET A 142 -14.22 -20.11 -12.81
N GLY A 143 -13.76 -20.95 -11.88
CA GLY A 143 -12.51 -20.75 -11.14
C GLY A 143 -12.65 -19.95 -9.84
N TRP A 144 -13.86 -19.64 -9.39
CA TRP A 144 -14.08 -19.01 -8.09
C TRP A 144 -13.91 -20.02 -6.94
N LYS A 145 -13.17 -19.65 -5.91
CA LYS A 145 -13.04 -20.40 -4.65
C LYS A 145 -13.71 -19.62 -3.53
N GLU A 146 -14.33 -20.35 -2.62
CA GLU A 146 -14.92 -19.77 -1.41
C GLU A 146 -13.85 -18.98 -0.63
N GLY A 147 -14.18 -17.74 -0.25
CA GLY A 147 -13.28 -16.82 0.45
C GLY A 147 -12.26 -16.05 -0.41
N HIS A 148 -12.12 -16.34 -1.71
CA HIS A 148 -11.17 -15.65 -2.59
C HIS A 148 -11.86 -14.70 -3.55
N GLY A 149 -11.21 -13.58 -3.87
CA GLY A 149 -11.73 -12.57 -4.78
C GLY A 149 -11.84 -13.09 -6.21
N LEU A 150 -12.82 -12.61 -6.98
CA LEU A 150 -12.92 -12.94 -8.41
C LEU A 150 -11.74 -12.32 -9.22
N GLY A 151 -11.00 -13.13 -9.98
CA GLY A 151 -10.00 -12.65 -10.93
C GLY A 151 -8.72 -13.51 -10.96
N LYS A 152 -7.87 -13.32 -11.99
CA LYS A 152 -6.66 -14.14 -12.21
C LYS A 152 -5.65 -14.09 -11.04
N LYS A 153 -5.65 -13.01 -10.26
CA LYS A 153 -4.83 -12.81 -9.07
C LYS A 153 -5.67 -12.71 -7.79
N GLU A 154 -6.89 -13.22 -7.82
CA GLU A 154 -7.82 -13.17 -6.68
C GLU A 154 -8.14 -11.73 -6.22
N GLN A 155 -7.98 -10.75 -7.12
CA GLN A 155 -8.10 -9.32 -6.82
C GLN A 155 -9.53 -8.80 -6.66
N GLY A 156 -10.53 -9.68 -6.85
CA GLY A 156 -11.93 -9.29 -6.82
C GLY A 156 -12.41 -8.98 -5.41
N ILE A 157 -13.49 -8.21 -5.33
CA ILE A 157 -14.08 -7.79 -4.07
C ILE A 157 -14.71 -9.03 -3.40
N THR A 158 -14.16 -9.45 -2.27
CA THR A 158 -14.68 -10.57 -1.46
C THR A 158 -15.81 -10.16 -0.54
N ALA A 159 -15.80 -8.90 -0.07
CA ALA A 159 -16.83 -8.34 0.79
C ALA A 159 -18.00 -7.74 -0.02
N PRO A 160 -19.25 -7.86 0.47
CA PRO A 160 -20.39 -7.23 -0.18
C PRO A 160 -20.25 -5.70 -0.19
N ILE A 161 -20.76 -5.08 -1.25
CA ILE A 161 -20.81 -3.62 -1.36
C ILE A 161 -22.00 -3.11 -0.55
N GLU A 162 -21.76 -2.15 0.33
CA GLU A 162 -22.81 -1.53 1.14
C GLU A 162 -23.40 -0.31 0.45
N LEU A 163 -24.73 -0.27 0.34
CA LEU A 163 -25.47 0.89 -0.15
C LEU A 163 -25.89 1.76 1.05
N ARG A 164 -25.27 2.92 1.21
CA ARG A 164 -25.74 3.92 2.18
C ARG A 164 -26.77 4.83 1.50
N LYS A 165 -28.06 4.65 1.81
CA LYS A 165 -29.13 5.53 1.31
C LYS A 165 -28.89 6.96 1.79
N THR A 166 -28.75 7.90 0.86
CA THR A 166 -28.60 9.33 1.14
C THR A 166 -29.95 10.03 1.08
N ASN A 167 -30.85 9.58 0.19
CA ASN A 167 -32.22 10.09 0.02
C ASN A 167 -33.16 8.96 -0.43
N ARG A 168 -34.46 9.25 -0.56
CA ARG A 168 -35.49 8.26 -0.93
C ARG A 168 -35.15 7.47 -2.22
N ASP A 169 -34.55 8.15 -3.20
CA ASP A 169 -34.22 7.57 -4.51
C ASP A 169 -32.71 7.56 -4.85
N ARG A 170 -31.83 7.90 -3.89
CA ARG A 170 -30.37 7.93 -4.12
C ARG A 170 -29.61 7.31 -2.96
N GLY A 171 -28.61 6.50 -3.27
CA GLY A 171 -27.64 5.97 -2.31
C GLY A 171 -26.23 6.12 -2.84
N VAL A 172 -25.28 6.28 -1.92
CA VAL A 172 -23.85 6.25 -2.23
C VAL A 172 -23.34 4.84 -1.95
N ILE A 173 -22.61 4.31 -2.92
CA ILE A 173 -21.87 3.07 -2.78
C ILE A 173 -20.69 3.34 -1.85
N VAL A 174 -20.75 2.85 -0.62
CA VAL A 174 -19.68 3.01 0.36
C VAL A 174 -18.83 1.75 0.31
N LYS A 175 -17.53 1.93 0.08
CA LYS A 175 -16.58 0.83 0.20
C LYS A 175 -16.55 0.44 1.68
N PRO A 176 -16.63 -0.85 2.05
CA PRO A 176 -16.52 -1.25 3.45
C PRO A 176 -15.23 -0.65 4.04
N PRO A 177 -15.27 -0.20 5.32
CA PRO A 177 -14.09 0.40 5.94
C PRO A 177 -12.92 -0.57 5.82
N SER A 178 -11.82 -0.08 5.25
CA SER A 178 -10.58 -0.86 5.16
C SER A 178 -10.16 -1.22 6.58
N ALA A 179 -9.80 -2.49 6.81
CA ALA A 179 -9.35 -2.93 8.11
C ALA A 179 -8.13 -2.09 8.57
N PRO A 180 -8.10 -1.66 9.84
CA PRO A 180 -7.02 -0.83 10.36
C PRO A 180 -5.69 -1.60 10.39
N ARG A 181 -4.64 -0.98 9.86
CA ARG A 181 -3.26 -1.53 9.83
C ARG A 181 -2.36 -0.91 10.90
N VAL A 182 -2.81 0.16 11.55
CA VAL A 182 -2.05 0.91 12.54
C VAL A 182 -2.55 0.58 13.94
N VAL A 183 -1.60 0.29 14.82
CA VAL A 183 -1.81 0.05 16.25
C VAL A 183 -1.13 1.17 17.04
N VAL A 184 -1.80 1.69 18.06
CA VAL A 184 -1.21 2.59 19.06
C VAL A 184 -1.03 1.83 20.36
N LEU A 185 0.18 1.89 20.91
CA LEU A 185 0.53 1.38 22.23
C LEU A 185 0.67 2.55 23.20
N ARG A 186 -0.06 2.47 24.31
CA ARG A 186 -0.10 3.47 25.38
C ARG A 186 0.29 2.82 26.69
N ASN A 187 0.73 3.65 27.63
CA ASN A 187 1.19 3.22 28.95
C ASN A 187 2.31 2.17 28.91
N MET A 188 3.10 2.12 27.83
CA MET A 188 4.21 1.17 27.71
C MET A 188 5.45 1.66 28.46
N VAL A 189 5.73 2.96 28.40
CA VAL A 189 6.84 3.62 29.10
C VAL A 189 6.37 4.93 29.73
N ALA A 190 7.12 5.44 30.71
CA ALA A 190 6.86 6.75 31.29
C ALA A 190 7.41 7.86 30.39
N ALA A 191 6.87 9.08 30.57
CA ALA A 191 7.45 10.27 29.97
C ALA A 191 8.89 10.45 30.47
N GLY A 192 9.84 10.70 29.57
CA GLY A 192 11.28 10.79 29.87
C GLY A 192 12.06 9.47 29.91
N ASP A 193 11.40 8.31 29.93
CA ASP A 193 12.05 6.97 29.88
C ASP A 193 12.13 6.41 28.44
N VAL A 194 11.97 7.27 27.44
CA VAL A 194 12.12 6.89 26.02
C VAL A 194 13.62 6.86 25.68
N ASP A 195 14.21 5.67 25.67
CA ASP A 195 15.61 5.47 25.32
C ASP A 195 15.83 5.23 23.81
N HIS A 196 17.09 5.06 23.40
CA HIS A 196 17.47 4.83 22.00
C HIS A 196 17.24 3.39 21.53
N ASN A 197 17.00 2.44 22.45
CA ASN A 197 16.85 1.03 22.13
C ASN A 197 15.38 0.61 21.99
N LEU A 198 14.46 1.32 22.65
CA LEU A 198 13.03 1.05 22.65
C LEU A 198 12.45 0.89 21.24
N ASN A 199 12.87 1.75 20.31
CA ASN A 199 12.41 1.70 18.92
C ASN A 199 12.73 0.34 18.27
N ARG A 200 13.98 -0.13 18.42
CA ARG A 200 14.44 -1.41 17.89
C ARG A 200 13.79 -2.59 18.60
N GLU A 201 13.63 -2.52 19.92
CA GLU A 201 13.00 -3.59 20.71
C GLU A 201 11.55 -3.81 20.29
N VAL A 202 10.77 -2.73 20.21
CA VAL A 202 9.36 -2.80 19.78
C VAL A 202 9.24 -3.26 18.33
N GLU A 203 10.12 -2.77 17.44
CA GLU A 203 10.11 -3.18 16.03
C GLU A 203 10.42 -4.67 15.88
N GLN A 204 11.48 -5.17 16.53
CA GLN A 204 11.89 -6.57 16.47
C GLN A 204 10.82 -7.48 17.06
N GLU A 205 10.29 -7.15 18.24
CA GLU A 205 9.24 -7.94 18.88
C GLU A 205 7.97 -8.00 18.02
N CYS A 206 7.59 -6.89 17.39
CA CYS A 206 6.43 -6.86 16.52
C CYS A 206 6.62 -7.67 15.24
N ASN A 207 7.83 -7.62 14.66
CA ASN A 207 8.17 -8.34 13.43
C ASN A 207 8.21 -9.86 13.67
N ASP A 208 8.78 -10.29 14.78
CA ASP A 208 8.93 -11.72 15.11
C ASP A 208 7.61 -12.37 15.56
N GLN A 209 6.76 -11.66 16.32
CA GLN A 209 5.54 -12.25 16.90
C GLN A 209 4.27 -12.02 16.06
N PHE A 210 4.12 -10.86 15.41
CA PHE A 210 2.84 -10.48 14.80
C PHE A 210 2.92 -10.39 13.27
N GLY A 211 4.00 -9.81 12.74
CA GLY A 211 4.29 -9.73 11.32
C GLY A 211 5.03 -8.44 10.93
N LYS A 212 5.33 -8.33 9.62
CA LYS A 212 6.18 -7.27 9.09
C LYS A 212 5.64 -5.86 9.36
N VAL A 213 6.49 -5.06 9.99
CA VAL A 213 6.25 -3.64 10.30
C VAL A 213 6.67 -2.79 9.09
N GLU A 214 5.80 -1.88 8.68
CA GLU A 214 6.04 -0.90 7.60
C GLU A 214 6.64 0.39 8.15
N SER A 215 6.18 0.86 9.32
CA SER A 215 6.67 2.07 9.97
C SER A 215 6.42 2.05 11.48
N LEU A 216 7.40 2.56 12.25
CA LEU A 216 7.30 2.75 13.69
C LEU A 216 7.57 4.22 14.04
N LEU A 217 6.73 4.81 14.89
CA LEU A 217 6.85 6.19 15.34
C LEU A 217 6.58 6.30 16.84
N ILE A 218 7.54 6.84 17.59
CA ILE A 218 7.37 7.15 19.01
C ILE A 218 7.11 8.64 19.15
N TYR A 219 6.02 8.99 19.83
CA TYR A 219 5.64 10.36 20.10
C TYR A 219 5.45 10.58 21.59
N GLU A 220 6.18 11.55 22.12
CA GLU A 220 6.00 12.05 23.47
C GLU A 220 5.17 13.34 23.41
N VAL A 221 4.01 13.31 24.07
CA VAL A 221 3.14 14.47 24.23
C VAL A 221 3.86 15.46 25.14
N PRO A 222 3.99 16.74 24.73
CA PRO A 222 4.64 17.74 25.55
C PRO A 222 3.90 17.92 26.89
N GLU A 223 4.67 18.07 27.96
CA GLU A 223 4.16 18.20 29.33
C GLU A 223 3.24 19.42 29.55
N SER A 224 3.26 20.39 28.63
CA SER A 224 2.36 21.54 28.65
C SER A 224 0.88 21.19 28.44
N LEU A 225 0.57 19.99 27.94
CA LEU A 225 -0.81 19.54 27.72
C LEU A 225 -1.32 18.73 28.94
N PRO A 226 -2.57 18.97 29.38
CA PRO A 226 -3.17 18.28 30.52
C PRO A 226 -3.61 16.86 30.10
N VAL A 227 -2.64 15.97 29.97
CA VAL A 227 -2.82 14.58 29.55
C VAL A 227 -2.30 13.66 30.67
N PRO A 228 -3.00 12.58 31.03
CA PRO A 228 -2.52 11.64 32.04
C PRO A 228 -1.19 11.00 31.63
N GLU A 229 -0.36 10.62 32.61
CA GLU A 229 0.95 9.99 32.36
C GLU A 229 0.88 8.72 31.50
N GLU A 230 -0.24 8.00 31.59
CA GLU A 230 -0.52 6.80 30.80
C GLU A 230 -0.60 7.09 29.28
N GLU A 231 -0.85 8.34 28.90
CA GLU A 231 -1.00 8.79 27.52
C GLU A 231 0.07 9.79 27.07
N LYS A 232 1.02 10.13 27.96
CA LYS A 232 2.13 11.01 27.61
C LYS A 232 3.03 10.40 26.54
N VAL A 233 3.22 9.08 26.51
CA VAL A 233 3.99 8.40 25.46
C VAL A 233 3.07 7.52 24.62
N ARG A 234 3.13 7.72 23.30
CA ARG A 234 2.36 6.98 22.30
C ARG A 234 3.29 6.38 21.26
N ILE A 235 3.23 5.06 21.12
CA ILE A 235 4.03 4.33 20.13
C ILE A 235 3.08 3.86 19.04
N PHE A 236 3.31 4.30 17.81
CA PHE A 236 2.53 3.94 16.64
C PHE A 236 3.27 2.89 15.83
N VAL A 237 2.60 1.79 15.54
CA VAL A 237 3.13 0.69 14.73
C VAL A 237 2.20 0.49 13.54
N LYS A 238 2.71 0.74 12.33
CA LYS A 238 2.01 0.49 11.07
C LYS A 238 2.49 -0.84 10.51
N PHE A 239 1.59 -1.80 10.35
CA PHE A 239 1.91 -3.11 9.78
C PHE A 239 1.67 -3.15 8.27
N GLU A 240 2.38 -4.06 7.58
CA GLU A 240 2.12 -4.32 6.17
C GLU A 240 0.73 -4.95 5.96
N GLU A 241 0.32 -5.85 6.84
CA GLU A 241 -0.98 -6.55 6.76
C GLU A 241 -1.91 -6.18 7.92
N PRO A 242 -3.23 -6.00 7.68
CA PRO A 242 -4.19 -5.68 8.74
C PRO A 242 -4.39 -6.85 9.72
N ASP A 243 -4.16 -8.09 9.28
CA ASP A 243 -4.22 -9.26 10.16
C ASP A 243 -3.10 -9.25 11.22
N SER A 244 -1.93 -8.71 10.88
CA SER A 244 -0.81 -8.52 11.82
C SER A 244 -1.19 -7.52 12.91
N ALA A 245 -1.84 -6.42 12.55
CA ALA A 245 -2.33 -5.42 13.51
C ALA A 245 -3.35 -6.03 14.51
N LYS A 246 -4.25 -6.89 14.02
CA LYS A 246 -5.22 -7.60 14.87
C LYS A 246 -4.53 -8.55 15.87
N LYS A 247 -3.53 -9.31 15.41
CA LYS A 247 -2.74 -10.18 16.29
C LYS A 247 -1.95 -9.38 17.33
N ALA A 248 -1.35 -8.26 16.92
CA ALA A 248 -0.61 -7.38 17.80
C ALA A 248 -1.47 -6.84 18.94
N ILE A 249 -2.69 -6.35 18.65
CA ILE A 249 -3.60 -5.90 19.71
C ILE A 249 -3.97 -7.05 20.66
N GLN A 250 -4.25 -8.24 20.12
CA GLN A 250 -4.60 -9.40 20.96
C GLN A 250 -3.44 -9.86 21.85
N GLY A 251 -2.20 -9.72 21.41
CA GLY A 251 -1.01 -10.13 22.16
C GLY A 251 -0.44 -9.07 23.10
N LEU A 252 -0.58 -7.78 22.75
CA LEU A 252 0.01 -6.67 23.49
C LEU A 252 -0.97 -6.00 24.45
N ASN A 253 -2.28 -6.00 24.15
CA ASN A 253 -3.24 -5.35 25.03
C ASN A 253 -3.35 -6.10 26.36
N GLY A 254 -3.09 -5.40 27.47
CA GLY A 254 -3.11 -5.96 28.81
C GLY A 254 -1.81 -6.67 29.21
N ARG A 255 -0.81 -6.76 28.33
CA ARG A 255 0.52 -7.30 28.65
C ARG A 255 1.30 -6.32 29.53
N PHE A 256 2.21 -6.83 30.36
CA PHE A 256 3.06 -6.01 31.22
C PHE A 256 4.42 -5.71 30.56
N PHE A 257 4.85 -4.46 30.64
CA PHE A 257 6.17 -3.98 30.21
C PHE A 257 6.70 -3.00 31.27
N GLY A 258 7.90 -3.24 31.80
CA GLY A 258 8.48 -2.38 32.85
C GLY A 258 7.59 -2.21 34.10
N GLY A 259 6.78 -3.22 34.44
CA GLY A 259 5.80 -3.14 35.54
C GLY A 259 4.52 -2.36 35.23
N ARG A 260 4.39 -1.78 34.03
CA ARG A 260 3.18 -1.10 33.55
C ARG A 260 2.37 -2.03 32.67
N GLN A 261 1.04 -1.85 32.67
CA GLN A 261 0.15 -2.59 31.79
C GLN A 261 -0.07 -1.82 30.48
N VAL A 262 0.34 -2.41 29.36
CA VAL A 262 0.22 -1.84 28.03
C VAL A 262 -1.23 -1.81 27.60
N ARG A 263 -1.68 -0.67 27.05
CA ARG A 263 -2.97 -0.53 26.38
C ARG A 263 -2.74 -0.43 24.88
N ALA A 264 -3.21 -1.42 24.13
CA ALA A 264 -3.10 -1.44 22.67
C ALA A 264 -4.47 -1.20 22.04
N GLY A 265 -4.53 -0.30 21.05
CA GLY A 265 -5.74 0.02 20.32
C GLY A 265 -5.47 0.28 18.85
N TYR A 266 -6.51 0.32 18.03
CA TYR A 266 -6.38 0.72 16.63
C TYR A 266 -6.18 2.22 16.50
N PHE A 267 -5.51 2.64 15.44
CA PHE A 267 -5.34 4.04 15.09
C PHE A 267 -5.63 4.27 13.61
N ASP A 268 -6.09 5.48 13.27
CA ASP A 268 -6.39 5.84 11.89
C ASP A 268 -5.09 6.08 11.10
N GLU A 269 -4.93 5.36 10.00
CA GLU A 269 -3.77 5.49 9.10
C GLU A 269 -3.62 6.93 8.58
N LYS A 270 -4.73 7.57 8.19
CA LYS A 270 -4.71 8.96 7.70
C LYS A 270 -4.21 9.95 8.75
N ARG A 271 -4.48 9.70 10.03
CA ARG A 271 -3.99 10.58 11.11
C ARG A 271 -2.50 10.39 11.30
N LEU A 272 -2.01 9.15 11.24
CA LEU A 272 -0.58 8.85 11.32
C LEU A 272 0.18 9.51 10.15
N ASP A 273 -0.32 9.34 8.93
CA ASP A 273 0.29 9.90 7.72
C ASP A 273 0.33 11.44 7.75
N ASN A 274 -0.63 12.08 8.40
CA ASN A 274 -0.70 13.53 8.59
C ASN A 274 0.02 14.04 9.85
N PHE A 275 0.66 13.17 10.62
CA PHE A 275 1.28 13.49 11.91
C PHE A 275 0.31 14.11 12.95
N ASP A 276 -0.97 13.74 12.89
CA ASP A 276 -1.97 14.11 13.90
C ASP A 276 -1.99 13.09 15.06
N LEU A 277 -0.99 13.19 15.94
CA LEU A 277 -0.65 12.17 16.94
C LEU A 277 -1.23 12.44 18.34
N LEU A 278 -1.88 13.60 18.52
CA LEU A 278 -2.42 14.01 19.82
C LEU A 278 -3.60 13.13 20.25
N PRO A 279 -3.80 12.92 21.57
CA PRO A 279 -4.96 12.21 22.09
C PRO A 279 -6.24 12.98 21.75
N ARG A 280 -7.22 12.26 21.21
CA ARG A 280 -8.59 12.75 20.97
C ARG A 280 -9.54 12.08 21.94
N ALA A 281 -10.70 12.70 22.18
CA ALA A 281 -11.76 12.11 22.99
C ALA A 281 -12.17 10.70 22.53
N ASP A 282 -12.24 10.49 21.21
CA ASP A 282 -12.58 9.19 20.61
C ASP A 282 -11.53 8.12 20.87
N ASP A 283 -10.27 8.52 21.08
CA ASP A 283 -9.18 7.61 21.37
C ASP A 283 -9.21 7.15 22.85
N MET A 284 -9.89 7.88 23.75
CA MET A 284 -9.85 7.72 25.21
C MET A 284 -10.97 6.84 25.80
N MET A 285 -11.86 6.28 24.97
CA MET A 285 -12.93 5.35 25.37
C MET A 285 -12.57 3.89 25.04
#